data_AF-A0A2V5LHM7-F1
#
_entry.id   AF-A0A2V5LHM7-F1
#
_cell.length_a   1.000
_cell.length_b   1.000
_cell.length_c   1.000
_cell.angle_alpha   90.00
_cell.angle_beta   90.00
_cell.angle_gamma   90.00
#
_symmetry.space_group_name_H-M   'P 1'
#
loop_
_entity.id
_entity.type
_entity.pdbx_description
1 polymer ?
#
loop_
_entity_poly.entity_id
_entity_poly.type
_entity_poly.pdbx_seq_one_letter_code
_entity_poly.pdbx_strand_id
1 'polypeptide(L)'
;MTELGMAARRTELDQVTEDLRELCEDVSVPMQAAQYIAYFVGAGEESARDKASRRQAFYAGIDRFQQAFETLRGDLEAAGYLPREVASIEKESARFAALRKEVSAAAGESKASPSAEWTLAAALSAQTRH
;
A
#
# COMPACT_ATOMS: atom_id res chain seq x y z
N MET A 1 -5.39 29.70 3.75
CA MET A 1 -6.10 28.83 2.77
C MET A 1 -5.44 27.45 2.77
N THR A 2 -5.27 26.85 3.96
CA THR A 2 -4.34 25.72 4.19
C THR A 2 -4.99 24.61 5.01
N GLU A 3 -5.95 24.93 5.89
CA GLU A 3 -6.62 23.94 6.75
C GLU A 3 -7.59 23.02 5.98
N LEU A 4 -8.36 23.54 5.01
CA LEU A 4 -9.28 22.73 4.19
C LEU A 4 -8.56 21.68 3.32
N GLY A 5 -7.33 22.00 2.88
CA GLY A 5 -6.53 21.07 2.08
C GLY A 5 -5.97 19.92 2.91
N MET A 6 -5.57 20.19 4.15
CA MET A 6 -5.03 19.18 5.06
C MET A 6 -6.11 18.20 5.53
N ALA A 7 -7.29 18.72 5.90
CA ALA A 7 -8.43 17.87 6.25
C ALA A 7 -8.83 16.95 5.08
N ALA A 8 -8.89 17.48 3.85
CA ALA A 8 -9.22 16.68 2.67
C ALA A 8 -8.17 15.58 2.38
N ARG A 9 -6.87 15.88 2.50
CA ARG A 9 -5.81 14.88 2.33
C ARG A 9 -5.86 13.80 3.40
N ARG A 10 -6.17 14.17 4.65
CA ARG A 10 -6.34 13.20 5.73
C ARG A 10 -7.52 12.27 5.45
N THR A 11 -8.66 12.83 5.09
CA THR A 11 -9.83 12.02 4.68
C THR A 11 -9.48 11.09 3.51
N GLU A 12 -8.70 11.56 2.55
CA GLU A 12 -8.24 10.71 1.43
C GLU A 12 -7.37 9.55 1.94
N LEU A 13 -6.39 9.80 2.80
CA LEU A 13 -5.53 8.75 3.38
C LEU A 13 -6.34 7.74 4.20
N ASP A 14 -7.30 8.21 4.99
CA ASP A 14 -8.18 7.34 5.77
C ASP A 14 -9.06 6.49 4.84
N GLN A 15 -9.67 7.09 3.81
CA GLN A 15 -10.52 6.38 2.86
C GLN A 15 -9.76 5.30 2.09
N VAL A 16 -8.59 5.61 1.54
CA VAL A 16 -7.80 4.62 0.77
C VAL A 16 -7.26 3.50 1.65
N THR A 17 -7.06 3.76 2.93
CA THR A 17 -6.69 2.73 3.91
C THR A 17 -7.86 1.77 4.14
N GLU A 18 -9.07 2.28 4.31
CA GLU A 18 -10.27 1.46 4.47
C GLU A 18 -10.61 0.69 3.19
N ASP A 19 -10.53 1.33 2.01
CA ASP A 19 -10.72 0.67 0.71
C ASP A 19 -9.77 -0.53 0.54
N LEU A 20 -8.51 -0.39 0.95
CA LEU A 20 -7.52 -1.48 0.93
C LEU A 20 -7.85 -2.59 1.92
N ARG A 21 -8.39 -2.24 3.10
CA ARG A 21 -8.80 -3.23 4.11
C ARG A 21 -9.99 -4.03 3.62
N GLU A 22 -10.98 -3.38 3.03
CA GLU A 22 -12.14 -4.02 2.39
C GLU A 22 -11.68 -4.98 1.29
N LEU A 23 -10.81 -4.53 0.38
CA LEU A 23 -10.27 -5.38 -0.68
C LEU A 23 -9.51 -6.62 -0.15
N CYS A 24 -9.02 -6.55 1.08
CA CYS A 24 -8.27 -7.62 1.72
C CYS A 24 -9.08 -8.40 2.76
N GLU A 25 -10.39 -8.17 2.91
CA GLU A 25 -11.19 -8.76 3.99
C GLU A 25 -11.24 -10.30 3.94
N ASP A 26 -11.29 -10.87 2.73
CA ASP A 26 -11.29 -12.32 2.50
C ASP A 26 -9.89 -12.95 2.54
N VAL A 27 -8.83 -12.15 2.72
CA VAL A 27 -7.47 -12.68 2.81
C VAL A 27 -7.33 -13.43 4.14
N SER A 28 -7.05 -14.73 4.07
CA SER A 28 -6.95 -15.56 5.26
C SER A 28 -5.85 -15.08 6.22
N VAL A 29 -6.09 -15.24 7.52
CA VAL A 29 -5.10 -15.05 8.59
C VAL A 29 -3.97 -16.09 8.40
N PRO A 30 -2.67 -15.75 8.60
CA PRO A 30 -2.12 -14.55 9.23
C PRO A 30 -1.94 -13.30 8.34
N MET A 31 -2.56 -13.23 7.15
CA MET A 31 -2.43 -12.09 6.22
C MET A 31 -0.96 -11.77 5.89
N GLN A 32 -0.18 -12.81 5.62
CA GLN A 32 1.18 -12.69 5.11
C GLN A 32 1.20 -12.91 3.61
N ALA A 33 2.35 -12.66 2.98
CA ALA A 33 2.58 -12.78 1.54
C ALA A 33 1.88 -14.01 0.92
N ALA A 34 2.03 -15.19 1.54
CA ALA A 34 1.44 -16.43 1.05
C ALA A 34 -0.09 -16.37 0.91
N GLN A 35 -0.81 -15.77 1.87
CA GLN A 35 -2.27 -15.66 1.81
C GLN A 35 -2.72 -14.63 0.77
N TYR A 36 -1.96 -13.54 0.60
CA TYR A 36 -2.20 -12.58 -0.48
C TYR A 36 -1.96 -13.23 -1.85
N ILE A 37 -0.89 -14.00 -2.02
CA ILE A 37 -0.61 -14.73 -3.26
C ILE A 37 -1.72 -15.73 -3.56
N ALA A 38 -2.16 -16.53 -2.59
CA ALA A 38 -3.26 -17.47 -2.78
C ALA A 38 -4.56 -16.74 -3.19
N TYR A 39 -4.84 -15.59 -2.58
CA TYR A 39 -6.06 -14.83 -2.83
C TYR A 39 -6.04 -14.08 -4.18
N PHE A 40 -4.97 -13.35 -4.51
CA PHE A 40 -4.86 -12.49 -5.70
C PHE A 40 -4.25 -13.17 -6.93
N VAL A 41 -3.57 -14.31 -6.76
CA VAL A 41 -2.97 -15.08 -7.86
C VAL A 41 -3.61 -16.46 -7.96
N GLY A 42 -3.71 -17.19 -6.86
CA GLY A 42 -4.20 -18.56 -6.86
C GLY A 42 -3.18 -19.57 -7.43
N ALA A 43 -3.65 -20.79 -7.69
CA ALA A 43 -2.81 -21.88 -8.15
C ALA A 43 -2.96 -22.10 -9.66
N GLY A 44 -1.86 -21.98 -10.39
CA GLY A 44 -1.83 -22.19 -11.84
C GLY A 44 -2.26 -20.96 -12.66
N GLU A 45 -2.03 -21.04 -13.98
CA GLU A 45 -2.21 -19.92 -14.91
C GLU A 45 -3.68 -19.49 -15.09
N GLU A 46 -4.61 -20.44 -15.05
CA GLU A 46 -6.05 -20.17 -15.17
C GLU A 46 -6.54 -19.30 -14.01
N SER A 47 -6.25 -19.72 -12.77
CA SER A 47 -6.56 -18.91 -11.57
C SER A 47 -5.92 -17.52 -11.62
N ALA A 48 -4.66 -17.42 -12.09
CA ALA A 48 -3.96 -16.15 -12.18
C ALA A 48 -4.60 -15.19 -13.18
N ARG A 49 -5.17 -15.72 -14.28
CA ARG A 49 -5.92 -14.97 -15.27
C ARG A 49 -7.27 -14.51 -14.72
N ASP A 50 -8.03 -15.39 -14.10
CA ASP A 50 -9.36 -15.07 -13.54
C ASP A 50 -9.28 -14.01 -12.43
N LYS A 51 -8.19 -14.04 -11.66
CA LYS A 51 -7.93 -13.07 -10.58
C LYS A 51 -7.23 -11.79 -11.04
N ALA A 52 -6.92 -11.64 -12.33
CA ALA A 52 -6.17 -10.49 -12.84
C ALA A 52 -6.85 -9.14 -12.51
N SER A 53 -8.17 -9.03 -12.71
CA SER A 53 -8.90 -7.80 -12.39
C SER A 53 -8.85 -7.44 -10.91
N ARG A 54 -8.99 -8.43 -10.02
CA ARG A 54 -8.87 -8.24 -8.57
C ARG A 54 -7.47 -7.80 -8.18
N ARG A 55 -6.45 -8.43 -8.77
CA ARG A 55 -5.05 -8.08 -8.53
C ARG A 55 -4.70 -6.68 -9.04
N GLN A 56 -5.27 -6.25 -10.16
CA GLN A 56 -5.14 -4.87 -10.65
C GLN A 56 -5.76 -3.85 -9.69
N ALA A 57 -6.94 -4.15 -9.13
CA ALA A 57 -7.56 -3.30 -8.10
C ALA A 57 -6.66 -3.18 -6.86
N PHE A 58 -6.00 -4.27 -6.46
CA PHE A 58 -5.04 -4.26 -5.35
C PHE A 58 -3.84 -3.37 -5.62
N TYR A 59 -3.25 -3.45 -6.82
CA TYR A 59 -2.14 -2.57 -7.20
C TYR A 59 -2.56 -1.11 -7.23
N ALA A 60 -3.72 -0.80 -7.82
CA ALA A 60 -4.24 0.56 -7.90
C ALA A 60 -4.55 1.15 -6.50
N GLY A 61 -5.13 0.34 -5.61
CA GLY A 61 -5.38 0.74 -4.22
C GLY A 61 -4.10 1.06 -3.47
N ILE A 62 -3.06 0.21 -3.62
CA ILE A 62 -1.75 0.46 -3.00
C ILE A 62 -1.11 1.72 -3.58
N ASP A 63 -1.12 1.89 -4.89
CA ASP A 63 -0.53 3.06 -5.54
C ASP A 63 -1.24 4.36 -5.10
N ARG A 64 -2.57 4.34 -4.94
CA ARG A 64 -3.36 5.47 -4.41
C ARG A 64 -3.05 5.74 -2.94
N PHE A 65 -2.95 4.70 -2.11
CA PHE A 65 -2.53 4.82 -0.71
C PHE A 65 -1.14 5.46 -0.60
N GLN A 66 -0.16 5.02 -1.40
CA GLN A 66 1.19 5.59 -1.34
C GLN A 66 1.20 7.05 -1.74
N GLN A 67 0.42 7.43 -2.76
CA GLN A 67 0.29 8.84 -3.15
C GLN A 67 -0.34 9.67 -2.03
N ALA A 68 -1.45 9.22 -1.44
CA ALA A 68 -2.09 9.92 -0.34
C ALA A 68 -1.15 10.07 0.87
N PHE A 69 -0.43 9.01 1.22
CA PHE A 69 0.58 9.02 2.27
C PHE A 69 1.71 10.02 1.98
N GLU A 70 2.31 10.01 0.78
CA GLU A 70 3.39 10.94 0.43
C GLU A 70 2.94 12.40 0.45
N THR A 71 1.67 12.69 0.15
CA THR A 71 1.12 14.07 0.24
C THR A 71 0.99 14.57 1.67
N LEU A 72 1.04 13.67 2.66
CA LEU A 72 0.88 13.97 4.08
C LEU A 72 2.09 13.60 4.93
N ARG A 73 3.06 12.81 4.43
CA ARG A 73 4.12 12.19 5.23
C ARG A 73 4.86 13.17 6.15
N GLY A 74 5.15 14.38 5.66
CA GLY A 74 5.82 15.42 6.46
C GLY A 74 4.93 16.16 7.45
N ASP A 75 3.61 16.00 7.33
CA ASP A 75 2.58 16.77 8.01
C ASP A 75 1.55 15.89 8.75
N LEU A 76 1.81 14.59 8.96
CA LEU A 76 0.82 13.68 9.58
C LEU A 76 0.41 14.13 10.98
N GLU A 77 1.35 14.52 11.83
CA GLU A 77 1.02 15.05 13.17
C GLU A 77 0.25 16.37 13.08
N ALA A 78 0.62 17.23 12.13
CA ALA A 78 -0.08 18.50 11.88
C ALA A 78 -1.51 18.27 11.35
N ALA A 79 -1.74 17.18 10.63
CA ALA A 79 -3.06 16.73 10.17
C ALA A 79 -3.91 16.08 11.30
N GLY A 80 -3.35 15.95 12.50
CA GLY A 80 -4.04 15.47 13.69
C GLY A 80 -3.88 13.97 13.96
N TYR A 81 -2.97 13.29 13.26
CA TYR A 81 -2.61 11.91 13.60
C TYR A 81 -1.74 11.87 14.85
N LEU A 82 -2.00 10.90 15.73
CA LEU A 82 -1.19 10.66 16.91
C LEU A 82 0.12 9.96 16.52
N PRO A 83 1.21 10.10 17.31
CA PRO A 83 2.49 9.47 17.01
C PRO A 83 2.40 7.95 16.79
N ARG A 84 1.49 7.27 17.51
CA ARG A 84 1.21 5.84 17.33
C ARG A 84 0.56 5.51 15.98
N GLU A 85 -0.28 6.41 15.48
CA GLU A 85 -0.98 6.27 14.20
C GLU A 85 -0.01 6.54 13.05
N VAL A 86 0.84 7.56 13.18
CA VAL A 86 1.94 7.82 12.24
C VAL A 86 2.82 6.58 12.08
N ALA A 87 3.30 6.00 13.18
CA ALA A 87 4.11 4.79 13.15
C ALA A 87 3.36 3.58 12.54
N SER A 88 2.04 3.48 12.75
CA SER A 88 1.22 2.43 12.11
C SER A 88 1.14 2.64 10.61
N ILE A 89 0.84 3.85 10.15
CA ILE A 89 0.70 4.21 8.73
C ILE A 89 2.02 3.97 8.00
N GLU A 90 3.16 4.38 8.57
CA GLU A 90 4.48 4.12 7.99
C GLU A 90 4.77 2.62 7.85
N LYS A 91 4.39 1.82 8.85
CA LYS A 91 4.54 0.36 8.82
C LYS A 91 3.61 -0.28 7.80
N GLU A 92 2.35 0.15 7.73
CA GLU A 92 1.36 -0.29 6.74
C GLU A 92 1.85 0.04 5.32
N SER A 93 2.41 1.23 5.13
CA SER A 93 2.99 1.64 3.86
C SER A 93 4.14 0.73 3.40
N ALA A 94 5.10 0.45 4.28
CA ALA A 94 6.19 -0.47 3.96
C ALA A 94 5.68 -1.89 3.67
N ARG A 95 4.68 -2.36 4.43
CA ARG A 95 4.05 -3.67 4.24
C ARG A 95 3.35 -3.78 2.90
N PHE A 96 2.53 -2.80 2.52
CA PHE A 96 1.82 -2.81 1.24
C PHE A 96 2.80 -2.78 0.05
N ALA A 97 3.88 -2.00 0.15
CA ALA A 97 4.92 -2.01 -0.88
C ALA A 97 5.56 -3.39 -1.06
N ALA A 98 5.85 -4.09 0.04
CA ALA A 98 6.39 -5.46 0.00
C ALA A 98 5.36 -6.45 -0.60
N LEU A 99 4.11 -6.41 -0.15
CA LEU A 99 3.04 -7.29 -0.65
C LEU A 99 2.81 -7.11 -2.17
N ARG A 100 2.79 -5.86 -2.66
CA ARG A 100 2.66 -5.57 -4.10
C ARG A 100 3.76 -6.26 -4.90
N LYS A 101 5.00 -6.21 -4.41
CA LYS A 101 6.16 -6.86 -5.04
C LYS A 101 6.02 -8.38 -5.04
N GLU A 102 5.66 -8.98 -3.91
CA GLU A 102 5.53 -10.43 -3.77
C GLU A 102 4.38 -10.99 -4.62
N VAL A 103 3.23 -10.32 -4.62
CA VAL A 103 2.07 -10.69 -5.44
C VAL A 103 2.38 -10.56 -6.94
N SER A 104 3.04 -9.48 -7.35
CA SER A 104 3.46 -9.29 -8.75
C SER A 104 4.48 -10.32 -9.21
N ALA A 105 5.44 -10.69 -8.34
CA ALA A 105 6.39 -11.76 -8.62
C ALA A 105 5.69 -13.11 -8.77
N ALA A 106 4.78 -13.46 -7.87
CA ALA A 106 4.03 -14.71 -7.93
C ALA A 106 3.09 -14.79 -9.15
N ALA A 107 2.57 -13.65 -9.62
CA ALA A 107 1.76 -13.59 -10.83
C ALA A 107 2.58 -13.66 -12.13
N GLY A 108 3.92 -13.69 -12.06
CA GLY A 108 4.80 -13.63 -13.23
C GLY A 108 4.81 -12.25 -13.92
N GLU A 109 4.32 -11.22 -13.24
CA GLU A 109 4.17 -9.85 -13.78
C GLU A 109 5.39 -8.96 -13.50
N SER A 110 6.46 -9.54 -12.95
CA SER A 110 7.72 -8.85 -12.69
C SER A 110 8.45 -8.48 -13.98
N LYS A 111 7.92 -7.48 -14.70
CA LYS A 111 8.72 -6.59 -15.55
C LYS A 111 9.15 -5.43 -14.67
N ALA A 112 10.41 -5.00 -14.78
CA ALA A 112 10.93 -3.82 -14.09
C ALA A 112 10.07 -2.60 -14.48
N SER A 113 9.00 -2.34 -13.73
CA SER A 113 8.14 -1.19 -13.93
C SER A 113 8.72 -0.05 -13.10
N PRO A 114 8.94 1.16 -13.67
CA PRO A 114 9.63 2.26 -13.00
C PRO A 114 8.89 2.85 -11.79
N SER A 115 7.74 2.28 -11.38
CA SER A 115 7.08 2.61 -10.10
C SER A 115 7.91 2.26 -8.84
N ALA A 116 9.13 1.72 -9.03
CA ALA A 116 10.07 1.34 -7.98
C ALA A 116 10.84 2.51 -7.32
N GLU A 117 10.70 3.76 -7.79
CA GLU A 117 11.41 4.91 -7.19
C GLU A 117 10.97 5.19 -5.73
N TRP A 118 9.77 4.76 -5.37
CA TRP A 118 9.22 4.84 -4.01
C TRP A 118 10.04 4.06 -2.96
N THR A 119 10.68 2.94 -3.33
CA THR A 119 11.36 2.07 -2.35
C THR A 119 12.73 2.63 -1.92
N LEU A 120 13.41 3.39 -2.79
CA LEU A 120 14.67 4.05 -2.43
C LEU A 120 14.44 5.22 -1.47
N ALA A 121 13.35 5.98 -1.62
CA ALA A 121 13.03 7.11 -0.73
C ALA A 121 12.63 6.65 0.69
N ALA A 122 11.92 5.53 0.81
CA ALA A 122 11.55 4.96 2.11
C ALA A 122 12.77 4.39 2.88
N ALA A 123 13.71 3.75 2.17
CA ALA A 123 14.95 3.25 2.78
C ALA A 123 15.91 4.39 3.17
N LEU A 124 15.98 5.48 2.38
CA LEU A 124 16.83 6.64 2.69
C LEU A 124 16.29 7.52 3.84
N SER A 125 14.96 7.59 4.02
CA SER A 125 14.35 8.35 5.13
C SER A 125 14.63 7.73 6.51
N ALA A 126 14.82 6.42 6.59
CA ALA A 126 15.24 5.74 7.82
C ALA A 126 16.71 5.98 8.19
N GLN A 127 17.55 6.41 7.23
CA GLN A 127 19.00 6.54 7.42
C GLN A 127 19.45 7.98 7.76
N THR A 128 18.58 8.99 7.67
CA THR A 128 18.95 10.41 7.83
C THR A 128 18.42 11.04 9.12
N ARG A 129 18.49 10.30 10.23
CA ARG A 129 18.47 10.90 11.58
C ARG A 129 19.73 10.46 12.34
N HIS A 130 20.81 11.22 12.13
CA HIS A 130 21.98 11.28 12.99
C HIS A 130 22.40 12.74 13.14
#